data_AF-A0AAI8IEX7-F1
#
_entry.id   AF-A0AAI8IEX7-F1
#
_cell.length_a   1.000
_cell.length_b   1.000
_cell.length_c   1.000
_cell.angle_alpha   90.00
_cell.angle_beta   90.00
_cell.angle_gamma   90.00
#
_symmetry.space_group_name_H-M   'P 1'
#
loop_
_entity.id
_entity.type
_entity.pdbx_description
1 polymer ?
#
loop_
_entity_poly.entity_id
_entity_poly.type
_entity_poly.pdbx_seq_one_letter_code
_entity_poly.pdbx_strand_id
1 'polypeptide(L)'
;MSTQARRPDVPPPPARRPEEPAPRATAPTPPRPTTPPRPAAPPRPAAPPARPEADDAAPPKSPRTFPAFPTPRPAEPRPRDRRHTGAVDLTDRPGAGAPFAAAPRGPGHDEATTRLRPVPRSPRRTAAAAVCLVLGLGLVAGGAAGTWLAGGDSAGAADRFAAGAALWHDAPVDRLFPPTVEGKKAGPGGADRTWTRITVAPDSGCAKALDPLLASVLAPAGCARLLRATYTDATRSEVVTVGLLFTRAGEQTMTDLRTRFRTEKLDQRRDLMPRPYAAEGTPAEGFGDDQRASWSLTVLDDLPAVVYAVSGFADGREITEPQPAASATADGATTAPAQAGLGHTALAHTERATARLRSLARPDTEER
;
A
#
# COMPACT_ATOMS: atom_id res chain seq x y z
N MET A 1 28.91 85.46 13.80
CA MET A 1 28.12 86.37 12.95
C MET A 1 27.30 85.52 12.00
N SER A 2 25.99 85.46 12.24
CA SER A 2 25.02 84.69 11.44
C SER A 2 23.82 85.62 11.25
N THR A 3 23.43 85.90 9.99
CA THR A 3 22.23 86.69 9.67
C THR A 3 21.18 85.76 9.09
N GLN A 4 20.28 85.33 9.97
CA GLN A 4 19.06 84.62 9.67
C GLN A 4 17.91 85.63 9.74
N ALA A 5 17.17 85.81 8.64
CA ALA A 5 15.92 86.57 8.65
C ALA A 5 14.79 85.68 9.18
N ARG A 6 14.20 86.10 10.30
CA ARG A 6 13.10 85.46 11.03
C ARG A 6 11.78 85.59 10.24
N ARG A 7 11.06 84.47 10.04
CA ARG A 7 9.62 84.49 9.73
C ARG A 7 8.82 84.39 11.05
N PRO A 8 7.66 85.05 11.18
CA PRO A 8 6.85 85.00 12.40
C PRO A 8 6.02 83.71 12.49
N ASP A 9 5.95 83.16 13.70
CA ASP A 9 5.13 82.00 14.08
C ASP A 9 3.64 82.35 14.11
N VAL A 10 2.82 81.45 13.55
CA VAL A 10 1.36 81.50 13.59
C VAL A 10 0.87 80.70 14.80
N PRO A 11 -0.01 81.26 15.67
CA PRO A 11 -0.50 80.54 16.84
C PRO A 11 -1.48 79.42 16.44
N PRO A 12 -1.47 78.27 17.16
CA PRO A 12 -2.40 77.17 16.90
C PRO A 12 -3.84 77.55 17.32
N PRO A 13 -4.87 77.05 16.60
CA PRO A 13 -6.27 77.34 16.89
C PRO A 13 -6.75 76.65 18.19
N PRO A 14 -7.78 77.21 18.86
CA PRO A 14 -8.28 76.70 20.13
C PRO A 14 -8.99 75.35 20.00
N ALA A 15 -8.80 74.48 21.01
CA ALA A 15 -9.42 73.17 21.12
C ALA A 15 -10.95 73.27 21.25
N ARG A 16 -11.69 72.58 20.36
CA ARG A 16 -13.14 72.41 20.46
C ARG A 16 -13.48 71.35 21.51
N ARG A 17 -14.53 71.60 22.30
CA ARG A 17 -15.09 70.65 23.28
C ARG A 17 -15.58 69.37 22.59
N PRO A 18 -15.59 68.21 23.29
CA PRO A 18 -16.24 67.01 22.80
C PRO A 18 -17.74 67.27 22.62
N GLU A 19 -18.22 67.07 21.40
CA GLU A 19 -19.64 67.15 21.04
C GLU A 19 -20.31 65.83 21.45
N GLU A 20 -21.41 65.97 22.19
CA GLU A 20 -22.27 64.88 22.64
C GLU A 20 -22.86 64.15 21.42
N PRO A 21 -22.86 62.81 21.38
CA PRO A 21 -23.29 62.07 20.20
C PRO A 21 -24.79 62.28 19.94
N ALA A 22 -25.10 62.87 18.79
CA ALA A 22 -26.45 62.98 18.27
C ALA A 22 -27.15 61.61 18.21
N PRO A 23 -28.47 61.53 18.45
CA PRO A 23 -29.21 60.28 18.39
C PRO A 23 -29.12 59.68 16.99
N ARG A 24 -28.67 58.42 16.92
CA ARG A 24 -28.64 57.65 15.67
C ARG A 24 -30.02 57.66 15.03
N ALA A 25 -30.07 58.14 13.80
CA ALA A 25 -31.15 57.83 12.87
C ALA A 25 -31.39 56.32 12.88
N THR A 26 -32.65 55.95 13.10
CA THR A 26 -33.14 54.58 13.11
C THR A 26 -32.75 53.92 11.80
N ALA A 27 -31.94 52.86 11.87
CA ALA A 27 -31.69 52.01 10.72
C ALA A 27 -33.04 51.47 10.20
N PRO A 28 -33.28 51.40 8.87
CA PRO A 28 -34.47 50.76 8.36
C PRO A 28 -34.52 49.32 8.87
N THR A 29 -35.65 48.94 9.44
CA THR A 29 -35.94 47.57 9.88
C THR A 29 -35.62 46.62 8.72
N PRO A 30 -34.83 45.55 8.92
CA PRO A 30 -34.63 44.56 7.88
C PRO A 30 -36.00 43.97 7.51
N PRO A 31 -36.29 43.73 6.22
CA PRO A 31 -37.54 43.10 5.83
C PRO A 31 -37.67 41.77 6.56
N ARG A 32 -38.86 41.54 7.13
CA ARG A 32 -39.23 40.28 7.75
C ARG A 32 -38.90 39.14 6.78
N PRO A 33 -38.26 38.03 7.20
CA PRO A 33 -38.04 36.90 6.31
C PRO A 33 -39.40 36.46 5.79
N THR A 34 -39.63 36.64 4.49
CA THR A 34 -40.77 36.05 3.81
C THR A 34 -40.64 34.56 3.98
N THR A 35 -41.59 33.95 4.67
CA THR A 35 -41.75 32.51 4.70
C THR A 35 -41.70 32.00 3.26
N PRO A 36 -40.78 31.09 2.90
CA PRO A 36 -40.77 30.53 1.56
C PRO A 36 -42.15 29.90 1.31
N PRO A 37 -42.71 30.01 0.09
CA PRO A 37 -43.94 29.32 -0.23
C PRO A 37 -43.74 27.84 0.09
N ARG A 38 -44.71 27.26 0.81
CA ARG A 38 -44.72 25.83 1.13
C ARG A 38 -44.45 25.05 -0.16
N PRO A 39 -43.51 24.09 -0.18
CA PRO A 39 -43.33 23.24 -1.34
C PRO A 39 -44.69 22.67 -1.74
N ALA A 40 -45.04 22.78 -3.01
CA ALA A 40 -46.22 22.10 -3.53
C ALA A 40 -46.14 20.63 -3.10
N ALA A 41 -47.22 20.12 -2.52
CA ALA A 41 -47.30 18.71 -2.17
C ALA A 41 -46.95 17.89 -3.42
N PRO A 42 -46.11 16.84 -3.31
CA PRO A 42 -45.81 15.99 -4.44
C PRO A 42 -47.13 15.47 -5.02
N PRO A 43 -47.27 15.38 -6.35
CA PRO A 43 -48.44 14.77 -6.96
C PRO A 43 -48.60 13.36 -6.37
N ARG A 44 -49.83 13.00 -6.00
CA ARG A 44 -50.14 11.63 -5.55
C ARG A 44 -49.58 10.65 -6.60
N PRO A 45 -48.96 9.54 -6.17
CA PRO A 45 -48.61 8.47 -7.09
C PRO A 45 -49.85 8.12 -7.91
N ALA A 46 -49.72 8.09 -9.24
CA ALA A 46 -50.76 7.56 -10.09
C ALA A 46 -51.11 6.16 -9.59
N ALA A 47 -52.41 5.87 -9.46
CA ALA A 47 -52.86 4.52 -9.16
C ALA A 47 -52.23 3.57 -10.19
N PRO A 48 -51.69 2.41 -9.76
CA PRO A 48 -51.17 1.43 -10.70
C PRO A 48 -52.27 1.09 -11.72
N PRO A 49 -51.96 0.99 -13.02
CA PRO A 49 -52.93 0.53 -13.98
C PRO A 49 -53.49 -0.82 -13.52
N ALA A 50 -54.81 -0.97 -13.61
CA ALA A 50 -55.46 -2.25 -13.35
C ALA A 50 -54.75 -3.33 -14.15
N ARG A 51 -54.38 -4.44 -13.48
CA ARG A 51 -53.86 -5.61 -14.17
C ARG A 51 -54.86 -5.98 -15.27
N PRO A 52 -54.42 -6.20 -16.51
CA PRO A 52 -55.24 -6.92 -17.48
C PRO A 52 -55.61 -8.26 -16.84
N GLU A 53 -56.89 -8.62 -16.92
CA GLU A 53 -57.34 -9.98 -16.63
C GLU A 53 -56.46 -10.97 -17.40
N ALA A 54 -56.09 -12.05 -16.73
CA ALA A 54 -55.28 -13.10 -17.32
C ALA A 54 -56.06 -13.76 -18.45
N ASP A 55 -55.77 -13.37 -19.68
CA ASP A 55 -56.08 -14.18 -20.85
C ASP A 55 -55.33 -15.51 -20.70
N ASP A 56 -56.08 -16.59 -20.86
CA ASP A 56 -55.63 -17.99 -20.90
C ASP A 56 -54.53 -18.18 -21.96
N ALA A 57 -53.28 -17.96 -21.55
CA ALA A 57 -52.11 -18.32 -22.33
C ALA A 57 -51.63 -19.72 -21.92
N ALA A 58 -51.61 -20.60 -22.91
CA ALA A 58 -51.21 -22.01 -22.89
C ALA A 58 -50.01 -22.34 -21.97
N PRO A 59 -49.97 -23.57 -21.39
CA PRO A 59 -48.94 -23.95 -20.43
C PRO A 59 -47.53 -23.86 -21.04
N PRO A 60 -46.52 -23.40 -20.30
CA PRO A 60 -45.15 -23.38 -20.77
C PRO A 60 -44.68 -24.82 -21.03
N LYS A 61 -44.15 -25.05 -22.24
CA LYS A 61 -43.48 -26.30 -22.59
C LYS A 61 -42.36 -26.57 -21.58
N SER A 62 -42.30 -27.83 -21.13
CA SER A 62 -41.38 -28.37 -20.15
C SER A 62 -39.96 -27.79 -20.24
N PRO A 63 -39.30 -27.49 -19.09
CA PRO A 63 -37.91 -27.09 -19.12
C PRO A 63 -37.09 -28.21 -19.75
N ARG A 64 -36.23 -27.85 -20.72
CA ARG A 64 -35.25 -28.77 -21.28
C ARG A 64 -34.35 -29.24 -20.13
N THR A 65 -34.42 -30.53 -19.82
CA THR A 65 -33.48 -31.23 -18.96
C THR A 65 -32.08 -31.06 -19.54
N PHE A 66 -31.24 -30.26 -18.87
CA PHE A 66 -29.81 -30.27 -19.14
C PHE A 66 -29.25 -31.63 -18.70
N PRO A 67 -28.39 -32.30 -19.49
CA PRO A 67 -27.73 -33.52 -19.02
C PRO A 67 -26.89 -33.18 -17.79
N ALA A 68 -27.11 -33.92 -16.70
CA ALA A 68 -26.31 -33.83 -15.50
C ALA A 68 -24.83 -34.06 -15.85
N PHE A 69 -23.96 -33.15 -15.42
CA PHE A 69 -22.52 -33.35 -15.50
C PHE A 69 -22.15 -34.60 -14.70
N PRO A 70 -21.34 -35.53 -15.24
CA PRO A 70 -20.90 -36.69 -14.49
C PRO A 70 -20.04 -36.24 -13.31
N THR A 71 -20.45 -36.60 -12.11
CA THR A 71 -19.64 -36.49 -10.88
C THR A 71 -18.31 -37.23 -11.07
N PRO A 72 -17.16 -36.63 -10.74
CA PRO A 72 -15.88 -37.35 -10.78
C PRO A 72 -15.92 -38.52 -9.78
N ARG A 73 -15.66 -39.74 -10.27
CA ARG A 73 -15.46 -40.90 -9.39
C ARG A 73 -14.22 -40.68 -8.53
N PRO A 74 -14.21 -41.12 -7.26
CA PRO A 74 -12.97 -41.21 -6.48
C PRO A 74 -11.98 -42.11 -7.22
N ALA A 75 -10.77 -41.60 -7.45
CA ALA A 75 -9.70 -42.38 -8.08
C ALA A 75 -9.23 -43.49 -7.12
N GLU A 76 -9.33 -44.74 -7.55
CA GLU A 76 -8.65 -45.87 -6.90
C GLU A 76 -7.13 -45.67 -6.90
N PRO A 77 -6.43 -46.00 -5.80
CA PRO A 77 -4.99 -45.86 -5.73
C PRO A 77 -4.32 -46.99 -6.53
N ARG A 78 -3.69 -46.64 -7.65
CA ARG A 78 -2.76 -47.55 -8.34
C ARG A 78 -1.40 -47.59 -7.60
N PRO A 79 -0.77 -48.77 -7.47
CA PRO A 79 0.52 -48.90 -6.83
C PRO A 79 1.62 -48.31 -7.72
N ARG A 80 2.38 -47.34 -7.19
CA ARG A 80 3.57 -46.80 -7.83
C ARG A 80 4.77 -47.66 -7.43
N ASP A 81 5.19 -48.50 -8.37
CA ASP A 81 6.50 -49.11 -8.36
C ASP A 81 7.46 -48.17 -9.11
N ARG A 82 8.33 -47.46 -8.37
CA ARG A 82 9.56 -46.84 -8.90
C ARG A 82 10.47 -46.41 -7.75
N ARG A 83 11.62 -47.09 -7.70
CA ARG A 83 12.77 -46.78 -6.84
C ARG A 83 13.23 -45.34 -7.07
N HIS A 84 13.40 -44.58 -5.99
CA HIS A 84 14.26 -43.41 -5.94
C HIS A 84 15.35 -43.63 -4.90
N THR A 85 16.58 -43.56 -5.37
CA THR A 85 17.81 -43.43 -4.58
C THR A 85 17.88 -42.06 -3.93
N GLY A 86 18.23 -42.04 -2.65
CA GLY A 86 18.85 -40.90 -1.98
C GLY A 86 17.89 -39.87 -1.38
N ALA A 87 17.46 -40.10 -0.14
CA ALA A 87 17.11 -39.04 0.78
C ALA A 87 17.45 -39.50 2.22
N VAL A 88 18.28 -38.70 2.90
CA VAL A 88 18.64 -38.87 4.31
C VAL A 88 17.51 -38.28 5.14
N ASP A 89 16.94 -39.09 6.02
CA ASP A 89 15.90 -38.69 6.96
C ASP A 89 16.54 -37.99 8.17
N LEU A 90 16.10 -36.76 8.42
CA LEU A 90 16.46 -35.96 9.59
C LEU A 90 15.16 -35.66 10.35
N THR A 91 14.63 -36.66 11.05
CA THR A 91 13.71 -36.40 12.17
C THR A 91 14.06 -37.24 13.39
N ASP A 92 14.17 -36.52 14.50
CA ASP A 92 14.49 -36.97 15.84
C ASP A 92 13.30 -37.77 16.42
N ARG A 93 13.57 -38.94 17.02
CA ARG A 93 12.57 -39.72 17.75
C ARG A 93 13.09 -40.03 19.17
N PRO A 94 12.29 -39.78 20.22
CA PRO A 94 12.75 -39.82 21.59
C PRO A 94 12.68 -41.23 22.19
N GLY A 95 13.67 -41.54 23.03
CA GLY A 95 13.56 -42.58 24.05
C GLY A 95 14.17 -43.94 23.69
N ALA A 96 15.48 -44.09 23.89
CA ALA A 96 16.09 -45.36 24.24
C ALA A 96 17.47 -45.15 24.90
N GLY A 97 17.50 -45.38 26.22
CA GLY A 97 18.62 -45.96 26.99
C GLY A 97 20.03 -45.38 26.81
N ALA A 98 20.45 -44.55 27.77
CA ALA A 98 21.86 -44.28 28.02
C ALA A 98 22.62 -45.58 28.40
N PRO A 99 23.87 -45.73 27.94
CA PRO A 99 24.84 -46.55 28.66
C PRO A 99 26.10 -45.76 29.04
N PHE A 100 26.35 -45.76 30.35
CA PHE A 100 27.66 -46.07 30.96
C PHE A 100 28.89 -45.29 30.49
N ALA A 101 29.20 -44.19 31.18
CA ALA A 101 30.57 -43.71 31.34
C ALA A 101 31.19 -44.40 32.56
N ALA A 102 31.83 -45.55 32.36
CA ALA A 102 32.73 -46.15 33.34
C ALA A 102 34.12 -45.52 33.20
N ALA A 103 34.59 -44.87 34.26
CA ALA A 103 35.96 -44.40 34.38
C ALA A 103 36.94 -45.59 34.50
N PRO A 104 38.05 -45.63 33.75
CA PRO A 104 39.16 -46.50 34.10
C PRO A 104 40.03 -45.80 35.15
N ARG A 105 40.18 -46.46 36.30
CA ARG A 105 41.27 -46.23 37.26
C ARG A 105 42.62 -46.36 36.54
N GLY A 106 43.55 -45.46 36.85
CA GLY A 106 44.94 -45.59 36.41
C GLY A 106 45.68 -46.70 37.18
N PRO A 107 46.83 -47.11 36.64
CA PRO A 107 47.91 -47.65 37.46
C PRO A 107 49.17 -46.78 37.36
N GLY A 108 49.81 -46.60 38.52
CA GLY A 108 51.26 -46.70 38.70
C GLY A 108 52.13 -45.64 38.06
N HIS A 109 52.70 -44.78 38.91
CA HIS A 109 53.98 -44.15 38.62
C HIS A 109 55.03 -45.24 38.37
N ASP A 110 55.61 -45.23 37.18
CA ASP A 110 56.99 -45.67 36.96
C ASP A 110 57.70 -44.60 36.13
N GLU A 111 58.80 -44.13 36.69
CA GLU A 111 59.68 -43.10 36.19
C GLU A 111 60.47 -43.62 34.99
N ALA A 112 60.15 -43.16 33.79
CA ALA A 112 60.95 -43.43 32.60
C ALA A 112 60.97 -42.21 31.67
N THR A 113 62.02 -41.41 31.80
CA THR A 113 62.44 -40.35 30.88
C THR A 113 62.37 -40.82 29.43
N THR A 114 61.31 -40.43 28.71
CA THR A 114 61.19 -40.66 27.26
C THR A 114 61.30 -39.34 26.52
N ARG A 115 62.41 -39.21 25.79
CA ARG A 115 62.79 -38.06 24.98
C ARG A 115 61.67 -37.67 24.01
N LEU A 116 61.34 -36.38 23.94
CA LEU A 116 60.55 -35.80 22.86
C LEU A 116 61.23 -36.06 21.52
N ARG A 117 60.70 -37.03 20.76
CA ARG A 117 61.10 -37.28 19.37
C ARG A 117 60.49 -36.16 18.52
N PRO A 118 61.29 -35.38 17.77
CA PRO A 118 60.74 -34.40 16.83
C PRO A 118 60.03 -35.15 15.70
N VAL A 119 58.73 -34.91 15.56
CA VAL A 119 57.95 -35.41 14.41
C VAL A 119 58.46 -34.69 13.16
N PRO A 120 58.85 -35.42 12.09
CA PRO A 120 59.29 -34.79 10.85
C PRO A 120 58.10 -34.01 10.25
N ARG A 121 58.27 -32.70 10.12
CA ARG A 121 57.30 -31.83 9.43
C ARG A 121 57.33 -32.22 7.96
N SER A 122 56.25 -32.81 7.48
CA SER A 122 56.14 -33.12 6.05
C SER A 122 56.05 -31.83 5.24
N PRO A 123 56.75 -31.71 4.10
CA PRO A 123 56.73 -30.52 3.24
C PRO A 123 55.32 -30.22 2.69
N ARG A 124 54.40 -31.18 2.77
CA ARG A 124 52.99 -31.03 2.41
C ARG A 124 52.21 -30.19 3.41
N ARG A 125 52.53 -30.25 4.71
CA ARG A 125 51.85 -29.46 5.75
C ARG A 125 52.30 -28.00 5.76
N THR A 126 53.56 -27.73 5.43
CA THR A 126 54.06 -26.36 5.26
C THR A 126 53.51 -25.70 3.99
N ALA A 127 53.37 -26.45 2.89
CA ALA A 127 52.72 -25.97 1.68
C ALA A 127 51.23 -25.63 1.91
N ALA A 128 50.49 -26.50 2.62
CA ALA A 128 49.09 -26.23 2.97
C ALA A 128 48.92 -24.99 3.86
N ALA A 129 49.80 -24.82 4.85
CA ALA A 129 49.79 -23.63 5.70
C ALA A 129 50.09 -22.35 4.91
N ALA A 130 51.04 -22.39 3.98
CA ALA A 130 51.36 -21.24 3.11
C ALA A 130 50.19 -20.89 2.18
N VAL A 131 49.51 -21.89 1.61
CA VAL A 131 48.32 -21.68 0.75
C VAL A 131 47.17 -21.08 1.56
N CYS A 132 46.90 -21.56 2.77
CA CYS A 132 45.88 -20.97 3.63
C CYS A 132 46.21 -19.53 4.05
N LEU A 133 47.49 -19.21 4.24
CA LEU A 133 47.94 -17.86 4.61
C LEU A 133 47.82 -16.89 3.43
N VAL A 134 48.15 -17.34 2.20
CA VAL A 134 47.93 -16.57 0.96
C VAL A 134 46.44 -16.38 0.68
N LEU A 135 45.63 -17.42 0.86
CA LEU A 135 44.16 -17.33 0.72
C LEU A 135 43.55 -16.39 1.78
N GLY A 136 44.03 -16.45 3.02
CA GLY A 136 43.60 -15.55 4.10
C GLY A 136 43.97 -14.09 3.84
N LEU A 137 45.20 -13.80 3.40
CA LEU A 137 45.61 -12.44 3.05
C LEU A 137 44.92 -11.91 1.79
N GLY A 138 44.65 -12.78 0.80
CA GLY A 138 43.86 -12.41 -0.39
C GLY A 138 42.42 -12.01 -0.05
N LEU A 139 41.80 -12.67 0.94
CA LEU A 139 40.46 -12.36 1.42
C LEU A 139 40.39 -11.03 2.19
N VAL A 140 41.42 -10.69 2.97
CA VAL A 140 41.47 -9.43 3.74
C VAL A 140 41.84 -8.24 2.84
N ALA A 141 42.69 -8.43 1.83
CA ALA A 141 43.01 -7.39 0.85
C ALA A 141 41.85 -7.15 -0.16
N GLY A 142 41.07 -8.18 -0.50
CA GLY A 142 39.90 -8.05 -1.37
C GLY A 142 38.74 -7.22 -0.76
N GLY A 143 38.63 -7.18 0.57
CA GLY A 143 37.60 -6.41 1.26
C GLY A 143 37.77 -4.89 1.17
N ALA A 144 39.01 -4.40 1.04
CA ALA A 144 39.28 -2.95 0.97
C ALA A 144 38.98 -2.35 -0.41
N ALA A 145 39.15 -3.13 -1.49
CA ALA A 145 38.87 -2.68 -2.86
C ALA A 145 37.37 -2.63 -3.21
N GLY A 146 36.51 -3.33 -2.46
CA GLY A 146 35.06 -3.32 -2.68
C GLY A 146 34.35 -2.00 -2.35
N THR A 147 34.99 -1.13 -1.54
CA THR A 147 34.38 0.14 -1.12
C THR A 147 34.35 1.21 -2.22
N TRP A 148 35.19 1.07 -3.26
CA TRP A 148 35.23 1.99 -4.39
C TRP A 148 34.23 1.66 -5.51
N LEU A 149 33.70 0.43 -5.55
CA LEU A 149 32.64 0.04 -6.48
C LEU A 149 31.23 0.32 -5.91
N ALA A 150 31.09 0.46 -4.59
CA ALA A 150 29.81 0.79 -3.93
C ALA A 150 29.43 2.28 -4.02
N GLY A 151 30.35 3.15 -4.47
CA GLY A 151 30.08 4.58 -4.65
C GLY A 151 29.08 4.88 -5.77
N GLY A 152 29.01 4.03 -6.80
CA GLY A 152 28.07 4.18 -7.91
C GLY A 152 26.62 3.87 -7.53
N ASP A 153 26.41 2.85 -6.69
CA ASP A 153 25.07 2.43 -6.27
C ASP A 153 24.38 3.44 -5.36
N SER A 154 25.16 4.12 -4.51
CA SER A 154 24.64 5.15 -3.59
C SER A 154 24.24 6.43 -4.34
N ALA A 155 25.03 6.86 -5.32
CA ALA A 155 24.69 7.98 -6.19
C ALA A 155 23.41 7.69 -6.99
N GLY A 156 23.33 6.51 -7.62
CA GLY A 156 22.13 6.10 -8.36
C GLY A 156 20.89 5.89 -7.49
N ALA A 157 21.04 5.54 -6.21
CA ALA A 157 19.95 5.47 -5.25
C ALA A 157 19.41 6.86 -4.88
N ALA A 158 20.29 7.81 -4.58
CA ALA A 158 19.92 9.20 -4.29
C ALA A 158 19.24 9.87 -5.49
N ASP A 159 19.77 9.67 -6.70
CA ASP A 159 19.18 10.17 -7.94
C ASP A 159 17.78 9.60 -8.18
N ARG A 160 17.58 8.29 -7.95
CA ARG A 160 16.27 7.63 -8.05
C ARG A 160 15.29 8.18 -7.01
N PHE A 161 15.74 8.40 -5.78
CA PHE A 161 14.89 8.95 -4.72
C PHE A 161 14.45 10.37 -5.06
N ALA A 162 15.37 11.20 -5.55
CA ALA A 162 15.08 12.56 -6.02
C ALA A 162 14.13 12.57 -7.23
N ALA A 163 14.37 11.72 -8.24
CA ALA A 163 13.46 11.55 -9.38
C ALA A 163 12.07 11.10 -8.93
N GLY A 164 11.99 10.18 -7.97
CA GLY A 164 10.76 9.74 -7.34
C GLY A 164 9.97 10.86 -6.69
N ALA A 165 10.65 11.80 -6.02
CA ALA A 165 10.03 12.97 -5.39
C ALA A 165 9.34 13.89 -6.40
N ALA A 166 9.85 13.97 -7.63
CA ALA A 166 9.38 14.87 -8.66
C ALA A 166 8.22 14.30 -9.50
N LEU A 167 8.02 12.96 -9.47
CA LEU A 167 7.04 12.27 -10.31
C LEU A 167 5.61 12.83 -10.23
N TRP A 168 5.18 13.35 -9.07
CA TRP A 168 3.81 13.87 -8.94
C TRP A 168 3.53 15.11 -9.81
N HIS A 169 4.57 15.88 -10.15
CA HIS A 169 4.45 17.04 -11.04
C HIS A 169 5.03 16.79 -12.44
N ASP A 170 6.06 15.94 -12.56
CA ASP A 170 6.74 15.70 -13.85
C ASP A 170 6.11 14.57 -14.66
N ALA A 171 5.56 13.54 -14.01
CA ALA A 171 5.00 12.42 -14.74
C ALA A 171 3.58 12.73 -15.23
N PRO A 172 3.27 12.47 -16.51
CA PRO A 172 1.90 12.57 -17.00
C PRO A 172 0.96 11.69 -16.18
N VAL A 173 -0.27 12.18 -15.96
CA VAL A 173 -1.29 11.45 -15.18
C VAL A 173 -1.54 10.04 -15.71
N ASP A 174 -1.48 9.85 -17.03
CA ASP A 174 -1.67 8.54 -17.68
C ASP A 174 -0.51 7.57 -17.47
N ARG A 175 0.66 8.06 -17.06
CA ARG A 175 1.81 7.23 -16.68
C ARG A 175 1.69 6.77 -15.23
N LEU A 176 1.20 7.66 -14.35
CA LEU A 176 0.95 7.35 -12.93
C LEU A 176 -0.30 6.48 -12.76
N PHE A 177 -1.36 6.80 -13.49
CA PHE A 177 -2.66 6.16 -13.47
C PHE A 177 -3.07 5.81 -14.89
N PRO A 178 -2.68 4.65 -15.45
CA PRO A 178 -3.05 4.27 -16.81
C PRO A 178 -4.58 4.34 -17.04
N PRO A 179 -5.06 4.75 -18.22
CA PRO A 179 -6.49 4.73 -18.54
C PRO A 179 -7.12 3.34 -18.38
N THR A 180 -6.33 2.29 -18.67
CA THR A 180 -6.73 0.89 -18.55
C THR A 180 -5.66 0.12 -17.78
N VAL A 181 -6.12 -0.77 -16.90
CA VAL A 181 -5.27 -1.59 -16.05
C VAL A 181 -5.65 -3.06 -16.24
N GLU A 182 -4.76 -3.80 -16.91
CA GLU A 182 -4.95 -5.21 -17.23
C GLU A 182 -4.42 -6.12 -16.12
N GLY A 183 -5.23 -7.09 -15.71
CA GLY A 183 -4.93 -8.14 -14.75
C GLY A 183 -5.05 -9.51 -15.41
N LYS A 184 -3.97 -9.99 -16.01
CA LYS A 184 -3.96 -11.33 -16.63
C LYS A 184 -4.18 -12.40 -15.57
N LYS A 185 -5.12 -13.31 -15.80
CA LYS A 185 -5.50 -14.38 -14.87
C LYS A 185 -5.86 -13.89 -13.45
N ALA A 186 -6.29 -12.65 -13.31
CA ALA A 186 -6.62 -12.04 -12.01
C ALA A 186 -8.07 -12.27 -11.57
N GLY A 187 -8.89 -12.94 -12.39
CA GLY A 187 -10.29 -13.24 -12.13
C GLY A 187 -10.53 -14.70 -11.75
N PRO A 188 -11.75 -15.02 -11.28
CA PRO A 188 -12.13 -16.38 -10.94
C PRO A 188 -11.81 -17.37 -12.07
N GLY A 189 -11.26 -18.53 -11.73
CA GLY A 189 -10.83 -19.53 -12.71
C GLY A 189 -9.64 -19.12 -13.59
N GLY A 190 -8.92 -18.06 -13.24
CA GLY A 190 -7.81 -17.53 -14.03
C GLY A 190 -8.25 -16.72 -15.24
N ALA A 191 -9.44 -16.13 -15.20
CA ALA A 191 -9.89 -15.18 -16.21
C ALA A 191 -9.08 -13.88 -16.18
N ASP A 192 -8.90 -13.25 -17.32
CA ASP A 192 -8.34 -11.90 -17.37
C ASP A 192 -9.35 -10.90 -16.80
N ARG A 193 -8.85 -9.88 -16.08
CA ARG A 193 -9.64 -8.75 -15.59
C ARG A 193 -9.12 -7.46 -16.18
N THR A 194 -10.03 -6.63 -16.66
CA THR A 194 -9.70 -5.29 -17.16
C THR A 194 -10.40 -4.24 -16.31
N TRP A 195 -9.66 -3.20 -15.97
CA TRP A 195 -10.12 -2.06 -15.17
C TRP A 195 -10.00 -0.78 -16.00
N THR A 196 -11.05 0.02 -16.03
CA THR A 196 -11.07 1.32 -16.72
C THR A 196 -11.07 2.44 -15.70
N ARG A 197 -10.16 3.41 -15.86
CA ARG A 197 -10.09 4.61 -15.02
C ARG A 197 -11.32 5.48 -15.30
N ILE A 198 -12.16 5.67 -14.30
CA ILE A 198 -13.40 6.47 -14.41
C ILE A 198 -13.21 7.91 -13.95
N THR A 199 -12.24 8.16 -13.07
CA THR A 199 -11.94 9.51 -12.61
C THR A 199 -10.52 9.62 -12.05
N VAL A 200 -9.98 10.84 -12.07
CA VAL A 200 -8.81 11.26 -11.30
C VAL A 200 -9.25 12.35 -10.34
N ALA A 201 -8.82 12.32 -9.09
CA ALA A 201 -9.16 13.34 -8.12
C ALA A 201 -8.55 14.68 -8.52
N PRO A 202 -9.29 15.80 -8.41
CA PRO A 202 -8.73 17.11 -8.61
C PRO A 202 -7.65 17.36 -7.56
N ASP A 203 -6.76 18.23 -7.94
CA ASP A 203 -5.56 18.49 -7.18
C ASP A 203 -5.92 19.07 -5.80
N SER A 204 -5.67 18.29 -4.74
CA SER A 204 -5.99 18.67 -3.36
C SER A 204 -4.88 18.21 -2.40
N GLY A 205 -4.65 18.99 -1.33
CA GLY A 205 -3.71 18.59 -0.28
C GLY A 205 -4.20 17.40 0.55
N CYS A 206 -3.33 16.79 1.36
CA CYS A 206 -3.67 15.54 2.06
C CYS A 206 -4.67 15.68 3.21
N ALA A 207 -4.91 16.88 3.74
CA ALA A 207 -5.62 17.09 5.01
C ALA A 207 -7.05 16.52 5.05
N LYS A 208 -7.74 16.42 3.90
CA LYS A 208 -9.12 15.88 3.81
C LYS A 208 -9.19 14.51 3.13
N ALA A 209 -8.06 13.99 2.67
CA ALA A 209 -8.02 12.82 1.80
C ALA A 209 -7.57 11.54 2.49
N LEU A 210 -7.20 11.64 3.78
CA LEU A 210 -6.87 10.52 4.65
C LEU A 210 -7.76 10.58 5.90
N ASP A 211 -8.03 9.42 6.49
CA ASP A 211 -8.63 9.39 7.83
C ASP A 211 -7.69 10.00 8.87
N PRO A 212 -8.22 10.65 9.93
CA PRO A 212 -7.39 11.37 10.90
C PRO A 212 -6.29 10.52 11.54
N LEU A 213 -6.57 9.25 11.84
CA LEU A 213 -5.59 8.35 12.44
C LEU A 213 -4.52 7.90 11.43
N LEU A 214 -4.90 7.63 10.17
CA LEU A 214 -3.93 7.36 9.12
C LEU A 214 -3.05 8.59 8.84
N ALA A 215 -3.64 9.79 8.81
CA ALA A 215 -2.91 11.03 8.65
C ALA A 215 -1.89 11.25 9.77
N SER A 216 -2.23 10.92 11.03
CA SER A 216 -1.30 11.07 12.16
C SER A 216 -0.16 10.06 12.11
N VAL A 217 -0.42 8.81 11.69
CA VAL A 217 0.62 7.79 11.49
C VAL A 217 1.60 8.19 10.39
N LEU A 218 1.11 8.81 9.32
CA LEU A 218 1.92 9.25 8.17
C LEU A 218 2.55 10.63 8.35
N ALA A 219 2.15 11.39 9.38
CA ALA A 219 2.64 12.75 9.63
C ALA A 219 4.17 12.88 9.67
N PRO A 220 4.94 11.94 10.25
CA PRO A 220 6.41 12.03 10.25
C PRO A 220 7.05 12.06 8.86
N ALA A 221 6.41 11.43 7.86
CA ALA A 221 6.90 11.48 6.48
C ALA A 221 6.53 12.80 5.77
N GLY A 222 5.53 13.52 6.31
CA GLY A 222 4.95 14.70 5.68
C GLY A 222 4.18 14.38 4.39
N CYS A 223 3.37 15.33 3.95
CA CYS A 223 2.59 15.22 2.70
C CYS A 223 3.03 16.28 1.70
N ALA A 224 3.77 15.89 0.66
CA ALA A 224 4.04 16.76 -0.48
C ALA A 224 2.79 16.89 -1.35
N ARG A 225 2.24 15.74 -1.79
CA ARG A 225 1.05 15.66 -2.64
C ARG A 225 0.36 14.32 -2.46
N LEU A 226 -0.97 14.28 -2.59
CA LEU A 226 -1.70 13.03 -2.73
C LEU A 226 -2.46 13.05 -4.05
N LEU A 227 -2.17 12.09 -4.91
CA LEU A 227 -2.89 11.86 -6.15
C LEU A 227 -3.76 10.63 -6.00
N ARG A 228 -4.99 10.66 -6.57
CA ARG A 228 -5.91 9.52 -6.52
C ARG A 228 -6.59 9.32 -7.86
N ALA A 229 -6.80 8.06 -8.23
CA ALA A 229 -7.62 7.70 -9.37
C ALA A 229 -8.52 6.52 -9.02
N THR A 230 -9.74 6.54 -9.54
CA THR A 230 -10.72 5.49 -9.31
C THR A 230 -10.98 4.75 -10.61
N TYR A 231 -11.06 3.42 -10.51
CA TYR A 231 -11.28 2.51 -11.61
C TYR A 231 -12.55 1.71 -11.36
N THR A 232 -13.20 1.28 -12.43
CA THR A 232 -14.24 0.25 -12.37
C THR A 232 -13.83 -0.94 -13.23
N ASP A 233 -14.27 -2.12 -12.83
CA ASP A 233 -14.01 -3.34 -13.58
C ASP A 233 -14.90 -3.41 -14.85
N ALA A 234 -14.58 -4.32 -15.76
CA ALA A 234 -15.33 -4.49 -17.00
C ALA A 234 -16.83 -4.79 -16.78
N THR A 235 -17.21 -5.41 -15.66
CA THR A 235 -18.62 -5.69 -15.32
C THR A 235 -19.31 -4.54 -14.60
N ARG A 236 -18.58 -3.48 -14.23
CA ARG A 236 -19.05 -2.34 -13.45
C ARG A 236 -19.69 -2.74 -12.12
N SER A 237 -19.24 -3.85 -11.53
CA SER A 237 -19.73 -4.35 -10.24
C SER A 237 -18.76 -4.00 -9.12
N GLU A 238 -17.49 -3.74 -9.44
CA GLU A 238 -16.46 -3.34 -8.50
C GLU A 238 -15.87 -1.98 -8.86
N VAL A 239 -15.42 -1.28 -7.82
CA VAL A 239 -14.63 -0.05 -7.91
C VAL A 239 -13.39 -0.16 -7.05
N VAL A 240 -12.32 0.51 -7.46
CA VAL A 240 -11.08 0.61 -6.70
C VAL A 240 -10.48 2.00 -6.83
N THR A 241 -10.21 2.66 -5.71
CA THR A 241 -9.42 3.89 -5.68
C THR A 241 -7.97 3.54 -5.39
N VAL A 242 -7.06 3.99 -6.25
CA VAL A 242 -5.61 3.94 -6.05
C VAL A 242 -5.14 5.33 -5.61
N GLY A 243 -4.33 5.39 -4.56
CA GLY A 243 -3.72 6.62 -4.08
C GLY A 243 -2.20 6.56 -4.04
N LEU A 244 -1.58 7.67 -4.43
CA LEU A 244 -0.12 7.89 -4.42
C LEU A 244 0.16 9.11 -3.53
N LEU A 245 0.55 8.87 -2.29
CA LEU A 245 0.98 9.90 -1.36
C LEU A 245 2.48 10.13 -1.54
N PHE A 246 2.85 11.25 -2.13
CA PHE A 246 4.23 11.73 -2.16
C PHE A 246 4.56 12.46 -0.86
N THR A 247 5.70 12.13 -0.27
CA THR A 247 6.13 12.60 1.05
C THR A 247 7.24 13.64 0.94
N ARG A 248 7.54 14.33 2.05
CA ARG A 248 8.69 15.25 2.14
C ARG A 248 9.91 14.62 2.84
N ALA A 249 9.74 13.40 3.33
CA ALA A 249 10.76 12.69 4.09
C ALA A 249 11.91 12.22 3.20
N GLY A 250 13.11 12.19 3.78
CA GLY A 250 14.26 11.51 3.18
C GLY A 250 14.22 9.99 3.38
N GLU A 251 15.17 9.30 2.77
CA GLU A 251 15.30 7.83 2.76
C GLU A 251 15.21 7.18 4.15
N GLN A 252 15.95 7.71 5.13
CA GLN A 252 15.96 7.14 6.48
C GLN A 252 14.57 7.18 7.14
N THR A 253 13.87 8.33 7.05
CA THR A 253 12.52 8.47 7.62
C THR A 253 11.52 7.55 6.92
N MET A 254 11.65 7.36 5.61
CA MET A 254 10.80 6.41 4.87
C MET A 254 11.11 4.95 5.26
N THR A 255 12.37 4.61 5.49
CA THR A 255 12.80 3.30 5.99
C THR A 255 12.27 3.01 7.39
N ASP A 256 12.33 4.00 8.28
CA ASP A 256 11.79 3.91 9.64
C ASP A 256 10.26 3.75 9.61
N LEU A 257 9.58 4.51 8.74
CA LEU A 257 8.13 4.41 8.54
C LEU A 257 7.74 3.03 8.01
N ARG A 258 8.44 2.52 7.00
CA ARG A 258 8.22 1.16 6.45
C ARG A 258 8.41 0.10 7.55
N THR A 259 9.47 0.22 8.33
CA THR A 259 9.77 -0.69 9.44
C THR A 259 8.64 -0.67 10.47
N ARG A 260 8.16 0.53 10.83
CA ARG A 260 7.04 0.69 11.76
C ARG A 260 5.76 0.02 11.25
N PHE A 261 5.37 0.29 10.00
CA PHE A 261 4.20 -0.35 9.38
C PHE A 261 4.28 -1.87 9.44
N ARG A 262 5.45 -2.44 9.12
CA ARG A 262 5.68 -3.90 9.12
C ARG A 262 5.62 -4.51 10.52
N THR A 263 6.26 -3.86 11.50
CA THR A 263 6.38 -4.38 12.87
C THR A 263 5.07 -4.24 13.64
N GLU A 264 4.38 -3.11 13.50
CA GLU A 264 3.10 -2.83 14.17
C GLU A 264 1.87 -3.28 13.37
N LYS A 265 2.06 -3.85 12.16
CA LYS A 265 0.98 -4.29 11.25
C LYS A 265 -0.05 -3.20 10.96
N LEU A 266 0.43 -1.97 10.78
CA LEU A 266 -0.44 -0.79 10.61
C LEU A 266 -1.24 -0.85 9.30
N ASP A 267 -0.71 -1.51 8.28
CA ASP A 267 -1.39 -1.79 7.01
C ASP A 267 -2.58 -2.75 7.16
N GLN A 268 -2.69 -3.47 8.28
CA GLN A 268 -3.76 -4.43 8.55
C GLN A 268 -4.86 -3.88 9.45
N ARG A 269 -4.68 -2.67 9.99
CA ARG A 269 -5.62 -2.06 10.92
C ARG A 269 -6.77 -1.38 10.20
N ARG A 270 -8.01 -1.75 10.56
CA ARG A 270 -9.24 -1.16 10.01
C ARG A 270 -9.33 0.36 10.20
N ASP A 271 -8.88 0.87 11.33
CA ASP A 271 -8.90 2.31 11.67
C ASP A 271 -7.80 3.12 10.94
N LEU A 272 -6.94 2.46 10.18
CA LEU A 272 -5.93 3.06 9.31
C LEU A 272 -6.25 2.84 7.82
N MET A 273 -7.48 2.47 7.49
CA MET A 273 -7.90 2.24 6.13
C MET A 273 -7.94 3.56 5.31
N PRO A 274 -7.35 3.61 4.11
CA PRO A 274 -7.39 4.80 3.27
C PRO A 274 -8.78 5.20 2.81
N ARG A 275 -8.98 6.49 2.47
CA ARG A 275 -10.23 6.98 1.90
C ARG A 275 -10.29 6.78 0.37
N PRO A 276 -11.44 6.34 -0.16
CA PRO A 276 -11.67 6.30 -1.60
C PRO A 276 -11.87 7.69 -2.18
N TYR A 277 -12.01 7.75 -3.50
CA TYR A 277 -12.43 8.94 -4.22
C TYR A 277 -13.66 8.62 -5.08
N ALA A 278 -14.82 9.09 -4.62
CA ALA A 278 -16.12 8.92 -5.25
C ALA A 278 -16.45 10.15 -6.11
N ALA A 279 -16.29 10.06 -7.43
CA ALA A 279 -16.73 11.12 -8.33
C ALA A 279 -18.22 10.97 -8.64
N GLU A 280 -18.96 12.07 -8.55
CA GLU A 280 -20.38 12.15 -8.93
C GLU A 280 -20.59 11.76 -10.39
N GLY A 281 -21.73 11.13 -10.69
CA GLY A 281 -22.07 10.71 -12.06
C GLY A 281 -21.24 9.55 -12.59
N THR A 282 -20.51 8.84 -11.72
CA THR A 282 -19.70 7.67 -12.08
C THR A 282 -20.15 6.44 -11.29
N PRO A 283 -19.76 5.20 -11.69
CA PRO A 283 -20.01 4.01 -10.88
C PRO A 283 -19.44 4.06 -9.45
N ALA A 284 -18.54 5.00 -9.15
CA ALA A 284 -17.99 5.20 -7.81
C ALA A 284 -18.72 6.26 -6.99
N GLU A 285 -19.83 6.84 -7.46
CA GLU A 285 -20.56 7.90 -6.75
C GLU A 285 -20.94 7.49 -5.31
N GLY A 286 -21.36 6.23 -5.13
CA GLY A 286 -21.67 5.69 -3.80
C GLY A 286 -20.46 5.18 -3.01
N PHE A 287 -19.23 5.23 -3.53
CA PHE A 287 -18.05 4.59 -2.93
C PHE A 287 -17.39 5.47 -1.88
N GLY A 288 -18.09 5.66 -0.75
CA GLY A 288 -17.66 6.46 0.39
C GLY A 288 -16.98 5.66 1.50
N ASP A 289 -16.96 6.25 2.71
CA ASP A 289 -16.29 5.68 3.88
C ASP A 289 -16.85 4.32 4.30
N ASP A 290 -18.15 4.11 4.13
CA ASP A 290 -18.86 2.90 4.58
C ASP A 290 -18.85 1.78 3.54
N GLN A 291 -18.43 2.08 2.30
CA GLN A 291 -18.40 1.15 1.17
C GLN A 291 -17.03 0.51 0.95
N ARG A 292 -16.02 0.89 1.74
CA ARG A 292 -14.68 0.32 1.69
C ARG A 292 -14.73 -1.13 2.16
N ALA A 293 -14.38 -2.07 1.28
CA ALA A 293 -14.46 -3.50 1.56
C ALA A 293 -13.11 -4.13 1.87
N SER A 294 -12.08 -3.77 1.08
CA SER A 294 -10.73 -4.25 1.29
C SER A 294 -9.69 -3.21 0.89
N TRP A 295 -8.51 -3.27 1.49
CA TRP A 295 -7.45 -2.30 1.25
C TRP A 295 -6.06 -2.93 1.30
N SER A 296 -5.12 -2.30 0.60
CA SER A 296 -3.69 -2.60 0.69
C SER A 296 -2.92 -1.27 0.72
N LEU A 297 -1.87 -1.19 1.54
CA LEU A 297 -1.05 0.00 1.70
C LEU A 297 0.42 -0.40 1.80
N THR A 298 1.27 0.29 1.05
CA THR A 298 2.70 0.02 0.93
C THR A 298 3.49 1.33 1.05
N VAL A 299 4.34 1.46 2.07
CA VAL A 299 5.26 2.59 2.27
C VAL A 299 6.57 2.35 1.53
N LEU A 300 6.86 3.02 0.42
CA LEU A 300 8.14 2.81 -0.28
C LEU A 300 9.30 3.37 0.54
N ASP A 301 10.35 2.59 0.74
CA ASP A 301 11.60 2.99 1.39
C ASP A 301 12.64 3.46 0.37
N ASP A 302 12.51 2.98 -0.88
CA ASP A 302 13.33 3.34 -2.03
C ASP A 302 12.86 4.58 -2.79
N LEU A 303 11.69 5.13 -2.44
CA LEU A 303 11.10 6.35 -3.02
C LEU A 303 10.32 7.11 -1.93
N PRO A 304 10.20 8.46 -2.01
CA PRO A 304 9.42 9.26 -1.06
C PRO A 304 7.91 9.16 -1.34
N ALA A 305 7.35 7.95 -1.29
CA ALA A 305 5.95 7.71 -1.56
C ALA A 305 5.31 6.58 -0.74
N VAL A 306 4.02 6.71 -0.46
CA VAL A 306 3.14 5.66 0.06
C VAL A 306 2.07 5.37 -0.97
N VAL A 307 1.94 4.11 -1.36
CA VAL A 307 0.97 3.64 -2.36
C VAL A 307 -0.13 2.89 -1.63
N TYR A 308 -1.38 3.13 -1.99
CA TYR A 308 -2.49 2.35 -1.49
C TYR A 308 -3.54 2.08 -2.56
N ALA A 309 -4.34 1.06 -2.32
CA ALA A 309 -5.60 0.87 -3.01
C ALA A 309 -6.70 0.45 -2.02
N VAL A 310 -7.92 0.93 -2.26
CA VAL A 310 -9.11 0.52 -1.52
C VAL A 310 -10.20 0.13 -2.53
N SER A 311 -10.77 -1.05 -2.34
CA SER A 311 -11.77 -1.65 -3.22
C SER A 311 -13.12 -1.77 -2.52
N GLY A 312 -14.19 -1.76 -3.31
CA GLY A 312 -15.57 -1.91 -2.86
C GLY A 312 -16.49 -2.28 -4.02
N PHE A 313 -17.77 -2.49 -3.69
CA PHE A 313 -18.80 -2.71 -4.70
C PHE A 313 -19.26 -1.37 -5.30
N ALA A 314 -19.61 -1.39 -6.58
CA ALA A 314 -20.08 -0.21 -7.30
C ALA A 314 -21.54 0.17 -6.97
N ASP A 315 -22.28 -0.69 -6.26
CA ASP A 315 -23.70 -0.47 -5.95
C ASP A 315 -23.96 0.30 -4.65
N GLY A 316 -22.90 0.81 -4.02
CA GLY A 316 -23.01 1.67 -2.84
C GLY A 316 -23.36 0.94 -1.54
N ARG A 317 -23.42 -0.40 -1.53
CA ARG A 317 -23.76 -1.17 -0.32
C ARG A 317 -22.74 -0.93 0.80
N GLU A 318 -23.23 -0.78 2.02
CA GLU A 318 -22.38 -0.69 3.22
C GLU A 318 -21.64 -2.01 3.47
N ILE A 319 -20.40 -1.89 3.96
CA ILE A 319 -19.56 -3.00 4.39
C ILE A 319 -19.31 -2.91 5.89
N THR A 320 -19.95 -3.80 6.62
CA THR A 320 -19.85 -3.86 8.09
C THR A 320 -18.53 -4.47 8.56
N GLU A 321 -17.97 -5.40 7.78
CA GLU A 321 -16.76 -6.16 8.09
C GLU A 321 -15.70 -6.03 6.97
N PRO A 322 -15.07 -4.84 6.82
CA PRO A 322 -13.98 -4.68 5.88
C PRO A 322 -12.74 -5.45 6.36
N GLN A 323 -11.95 -5.97 5.42
CA GLN A 323 -10.74 -6.73 5.73
C GLN A 323 -9.52 -6.26 4.94
N PRO A 324 -8.31 -6.24 5.54
CA PRO A 324 -7.11 -5.94 4.78
C PRO A 324 -6.92 -6.99 3.69
N ALA A 325 -6.36 -6.59 2.56
CA ALA A 325 -6.21 -7.45 1.40
C ALA A 325 -5.49 -8.75 1.75
N ALA A 326 -4.44 -8.69 2.59
CA ALA A 326 -3.72 -9.86 3.05
C ALA A 326 -4.61 -10.92 3.74
N SER A 327 -5.64 -10.50 4.48
CA SER A 327 -6.62 -11.40 5.09
C SER A 327 -7.68 -11.85 4.09
N ALA A 328 -8.16 -10.93 3.25
CA ALA A 328 -9.18 -11.22 2.24
C ALA A 328 -8.67 -12.14 1.10
N THR A 329 -7.36 -12.21 0.89
CA THR A 329 -6.71 -13.12 -0.09
C THR A 329 -6.12 -14.37 0.54
N ALA A 330 -6.31 -14.58 1.85
CA ALA A 330 -5.79 -15.77 2.52
C ALA A 330 -6.54 -17.03 2.08
N ASP A 331 -5.85 -18.16 2.03
CA ASP A 331 -6.44 -19.45 1.69
C ASP A 331 -7.59 -19.77 2.65
N GLY A 332 -8.75 -20.12 2.08
CA GLY A 332 -9.95 -20.45 2.86
C GLY A 332 -10.70 -19.24 3.45
N ALA A 333 -10.33 -18.01 3.09
CA ALA A 333 -11.12 -16.83 3.49
C ALA A 333 -12.51 -16.85 2.84
N THR A 334 -13.56 -16.74 3.66
CA THR A 334 -14.97 -16.86 3.23
C THR A 334 -15.80 -15.61 3.50
N THR A 335 -15.17 -14.50 3.88
CA THR A 335 -15.87 -13.23 4.09
C THR A 335 -16.34 -12.63 2.77
N ALA A 336 -17.31 -11.71 2.81
CA ALA A 336 -17.83 -11.08 1.59
C ALA A 336 -16.72 -10.39 0.77
N PRO A 337 -15.77 -9.61 1.34
CA PRO A 337 -14.66 -9.06 0.57
C PRO A 337 -13.73 -10.12 -0.05
N ALA A 338 -13.54 -11.26 0.63
CA ALA A 338 -12.72 -12.36 0.13
C ALA A 338 -13.38 -13.07 -1.06
N GLN A 339 -14.63 -13.49 -0.90
CA GLN A 339 -15.36 -14.23 -1.94
C GLN A 339 -15.67 -13.37 -3.17
N ALA A 340 -15.85 -12.07 -3.00
CA ALA A 340 -15.98 -11.13 -4.11
C ALA A 340 -14.65 -10.81 -4.82
N GLY A 341 -13.50 -11.27 -4.29
CA GLY A 341 -12.19 -10.97 -4.86
C GLY A 341 -11.71 -9.53 -4.65
N LEU A 342 -12.35 -8.77 -3.76
CA LEU A 342 -12.01 -7.36 -3.49
C LEU A 342 -10.62 -7.21 -2.86
N GLY A 343 -10.18 -8.21 -2.07
CA GLY A 343 -8.80 -8.29 -1.57
C GLY A 343 -7.77 -8.41 -2.68
N HIS A 344 -8.00 -9.29 -3.66
CA HIS A 344 -7.13 -9.44 -4.83
C HIS A 344 -7.11 -8.15 -5.66
N THR A 345 -8.27 -7.49 -5.81
CA THR A 345 -8.37 -6.19 -6.48
C THR A 345 -7.46 -5.15 -5.80
N ALA A 346 -7.58 -4.95 -4.48
CA ALA A 346 -6.79 -3.95 -3.76
C ALA A 346 -5.28 -4.26 -3.79
N LEU A 347 -4.91 -5.53 -3.56
CA LEU A 347 -3.50 -5.97 -3.59
C LEU A 347 -2.87 -5.73 -4.96
N ALA A 348 -3.49 -6.24 -6.03
CA ALA A 348 -2.95 -6.18 -7.38
C ALA A 348 -2.81 -4.74 -7.90
N HIS A 349 -3.71 -3.83 -7.51
CA HIS A 349 -3.57 -2.41 -7.89
C HIS A 349 -2.45 -1.72 -7.12
N THR A 350 -2.28 -2.02 -5.84
CA THR A 350 -1.18 -1.47 -5.02
C THR A 350 0.18 -1.93 -5.53
N GLU A 351 0.33 -3.22 -5.85
CA GLU A 351 1.56 -3.79 -6.41
C GLU A 351 1.89 -3.22 -7.79
N ARG A 352 0.90 -3.13 -8.69
CA ARG A 352 1.10 -2.54 -10.03
C ARG A 352 1.47 -1.06 -9.96
N ALA A 353 0.81 -0.28 -9.09
CA ALA A 353 1.13 1.12 -8.88
C ALA A 353 2.54 1.29 -8.27
N THR A 354 2.93 0.44 -7.32
CA THR A 354 4.28 0.40 -6.75
C THR A 354 5.34 0.12 -7.83
N ALA A 355 5.15 -0.94 -8.61
CA ALA A 355 6.05 -1.29 -9.70
C ALA A 355 6.13 -0.18 -10.75
N ARG A 356 5.01 0.50 -11.02
CA ARG A 356 4.95 1.65 -11.94
C ARG A 356 5.78 2.82 -11.44
N LEU A 357 5.60 3.25 -10.19
CA LEU A 357 6.38 4.34 -9.61
C LEU A 357 7.88 4.04 -9.65
N ARG A 358 8.28 2.83 -9.25
CA ARG A 358 9.67 2.38 -9.33
C ARG A 358 10.23 2.39 -10.74
N SER A 359 9.41 2.03 -11.73
CA SER A 359 9.82 2.09 -13.14
C SER A 359 9.97 3.51 -13.66
N LEU A 360 9.12 4.45 -13.22
CA LEU A 360 9.15 5.84 -13.65
C LEU A 360 10.28 6.64 -12.98
N ALA A 361 10.70 6.25 -11.78
CA ALA A 361 11.81 6.88 -11.06
C ALA A 361 13.20 6.42 -11.52
N ARG A 362 13.29 5.46 -12.46
CA ARG A 362 14.59 5.06 -13.01
C ARG A 362 15.12 6.21 -13.88
N PRO A 363 16.38 6.62 -13.72
CA PRO A 363 16.98 7.58 -14.63
C PRO A 363 16.93 7.01 -16.05
N ASP A 364 16.68 7.87 -17.04
CA ASP A 364 16.83 7.49 -18.43
C ASP A 364 18.30 7.13 -18.65
N THR A 365 18.58 5.84 -18.80
CA THR A 365 19.89 5.40 -19.24
C THR A 365 20.02 5.80 -20.70
N GLU A 366 20.61 6.97 -20.98
CA GLU A 366 21.08 7.26 -22.33
C GLU A 366 22.04 6.13 -22.75
N GLU A 367 21.60 5.30 -23.69
CA GLU A 367 22.47 4.42 -24.46
C GLU A 367 23.41 5.35 -25.26
N ARG A 368 24.65 5.48 -24.78
CA ARG A 368 25.69 6.26 -25.44
C ARG A 368 26.53 5.42 -26.38
#